data_AF-A0AAJ6B7T9-F1
#
_entry.id   AF-A0AAJ6B7T9-F1
#
_cell.length_a   1.000
_cell.length_b   1.000
_cell.length_c   1.000
_cell.angle_alpha   90.00
_cell.angle_beta   90.00
_cell.angle_gamma   90.00
#
_symmetry.space_group_name_H-M   'P 1'
#
loop_
_entity.id
_entity.type
_entity.pdbx_description
1 polymer ?
#
loop_
_entity_poly.entity_id
_entity_poly.type
_entity_poly.pdbx_seq_one_letter_code
_entity_poly.pdbx_strand_id
1 'polypeptide(L)'
;MSQYEVMPVKYLFLSIFVLFCAASSAQEAIDCKKLLDTEPYFVKHKSSEKDSLLKRDITILKHCGNFETIDSVFLKGPMLGALMLDQVRIGKSATYRTLIDYFNDYKKTIAYKDFVKGLVLYKELALKKVNLDSWETDKELFVRMGFTAGDLEDFKSFLTSMAGQDLTYKAALTRYMSDIETMRVDK
;
A
#
# COMPACT_ATOMS: atom_id res chain seq x y z
N MET A 1 -33.68 -49.20 43.53
CA MET A 1 -34.37 -47.98 43.10
C MET A 1 -33.32 -47.11 42.41
N SER A 2 -33.22 -47.20 41.08
CA SER A 2 -32.20 -46.52 40.29
C SER A 2 -32.91 -45.54 39.38
N GLN A 3 -32.87 -44.24 39.71
CA GLN A 3 -33.40 -43.19 38.85
C GLN A 3 -32.29 -42.72 37.93
N TYR A 4 -32.33 -43.16 36.67
CA TYR A 4 -31.59 -42.49 35.60
C TYR A 4 -32.45 -41.33 35.11
N GLU A 5 -32.05 -40.10 35.46
CA GLU A 5 -32.66 -38.90 34.90
C GLU A 5 -32.31 -38.79 33.42
N VAL A 6 -33.35 -38.89 32.59
CA VAL A 6 -33.26 -38.72 31.14
C VAL A 6 -33.00 -37.25 30.85
N MET A 7 -31.77 -36.90 30.45
CA MET A 7 -31.44 -35.54 30.04
C MET A 7 -32.36 -35.09 28.89
N PRO A 8 -33.02 -33.92 28.97
CA PRO A 8 -33.94 -33.47 27.93
C PRO A 8 -33.19 -33.18 26.63
N VAL A 9 -33.65 -33.75 25.52
CA VAL A 9 -33.09 -33.60 24.14
C VAL A 9 -32.80 -32.14 23.76
N LYS A 10 -33.53 -31.18 24.34
CA LYS A 10 -33.32 -29.73 24.15
C LYS A 10 -31.94 -29.22 24.61
N TYR A 11 -31.36 -29.81 25.66
CA TYR A 11 -30.04 -29.42 26.17
C TYR A 11 -28.89 -30.05 25.37
N LEU A 12 -29.17 -31.17 24.68
CA LEU A 12 -28.21 -31.84 23.80
C LEU A 12 -27.94 -31.03 22.51
N PHE A 13 -28.95 -30.33 21.99
CA PHE A 13 -28.78 -29.41 20.85
C PHE A 13 -28.02 -28.15 21.23
N LEU A 14 -28.21 -27.63 22.44
CA LEU A 14 -27.51 -26.44 22.92
C LEU A 14 -26.01 -26.71 23.11
N SER A 15 -25.64 -27.90 23.61
CA SER A 15 -24.22 -28.26 23.78
C SER A 15 -23.49 -28.46 22.45
N ILE A 16 -24.16 -29.01 21.43
CA ILE A 16 -23.60 -29.19 20.08
C ILE A 16 -23.34 -27.83 19.41
N PHE A 17 -24.23 -26.85 19.61
CA PHE A 17 -24.07 -25.51 19.02
C PHE A 17 -22.88 -24.74 19.62
N VAL A 18 -22.62 -24.91 20.92
CA VAL A 18 -21.46 -24.28 21.59
C VAL A 18 -20.13 -24.94 21.17
N LEU A 19 -20.13 -26.25 20.89
CA LEU A 19 -18.95 -26.97 20.38
C LEU A 19 -18.56 -26.55 18.95
N PHE A 20 -19.52 -26.15 18.12
CA PHE A 20 -19.23 -25.64 16.76
C PHE A 20 -18.64 -24.22 16.75
N CYS A 21 -18.88 -23.40 17.77
CA CYS A 21 -18.27 -22.08 17.90
C CYS A 21 -16.80 -22.12 18.37
N ALA A 22 -16.35 -23.24 18.93
CA ALA A 22 -14.97 -23.43 19.39
C ALA A 22 -14.02 -23.98 18.32
N ALA A 23 -14.49 -24.16 17.07
CA ALA A 23 -13.66 -24.40 15.90
C ALA A 23 -12.80 -23.15 15.63
N SER A 24 -11.76 -23.06 16.44
CA SER A 24 -10.77 -22.00 16.49
C SER A 24 -10.14 -21.89 15.12
N SER A 25 -10.08 -20.67 14.58
CA SER A 25 -9.33 -20.35 13.39
C SER A 25 -7.86 -20.68 13.64
N ALA A 26 -7.39 -21.84 13.19
CA ALA A 26 -5.97 -22.11 13.10
C ALA A 26 -5.42 -21.21 11.98
N GLN A 27 -5.11 -19.95 12.30
CA GLN A 27 -4.27 -19.14 11.43
C GLN A 27 -2.90 -19.81 11.44
N GLU A 28 -2.57 -20.45 10.32
CA GLU A 28 -1.27 -21.08 10.09
C GLU A 28 -0.19 -20.04 10.37
N ALA A 29 0.64 -20.29 11.41
CA ALA A 29 1.70 -19.37 11.78
C ALA A 29 2.71 -19.29 10.63
N ILE A 30 3.04 -18.07 10.20
CA ILE A 30 3.98 -17.83 9.11
C ILE A 30 5.39 -18.20 9.59
N ASP A 31 5.91 -19.33 9.10
CA ASP A 31 7.29 -19.76 9.37
C ASP A 31 8.25 -19.10 8.36
N CYS A 32 8.82 -17.97 8.75
CA CYS A 32 9.77 -17.24 7.92
C CYS A 32 10.99 -18.06 7.52
N LYS A 33 11.47 -18.98 8.37
CA LYS A 33 12.65 -19.78 8.03
C LYS A 33 12.40 -20.69 6.84
N LYS A 34 11.17 -21.19 6.71
CA LYS A 34 10.78 -22.04 5.57
C LYS A 34 10.41 -21.23 4.33
N LEU A 35 9.82 -20.06 4.50
CA LEU A 35 9.25 -19.29 3.39
C LEU A 35 10.25 -18.36 2.70
N LEU A 36 11.26 -17.84 3.41
CA LEU A 36 12.15 -16.81 2.87
C LEU A 36 12.86 -17.23 1.58
N ASP A 37 13.18 -18.51 1.43
CA ASP A 37 13.89 -19.07 0.26
C ASP A 37 12.95 -19.61 -0.82
N THR A 38 11.64 -19.34 -0.71
CA THR A 38 10.64 -19.72 -1.72
C THR A 38 10.34 -18.57 -2.67
N GLU A 39 9.90 -18.91 -3.89
CA GLU A 39 9.50 -17.95 -4.91
C GLU A 39 8.07 -17.41 -4.62
N PRO A 40 7.86 -16.08 -4.59
CA PRO A 40 6.54 -15.50 -4.40
C PRO A 40 5.58 -15.79 -5.56
N TYR A 41 4.28 -15.83 -5.28
CA TYR A 41 3.25 -16.09 -6.29
C TYR A 41 3.23 -15.02 -7.40
N PHE A 42 3.42 -13.75 -7.04
CA PHE A 42 3.40 -12.62 -8.00
C PHE A 42 4.51 -12.67 -9.06
N VAL A 43 5.53 -13.53 -8.90
CA VAL A 43 6.61 -13.68 -9.88
C VAL A 43 6.13 -14.40 -11.14
N LYS A 44 5.28 -15.42 -10.99
CA LYS A 44 4.77 -16.23 -12.11
C LYS A 44 3.43 -15.75 -12.65
N HIS A 45 2.76 -14.87 -11.93
CA HIS A 45 1.38 -14.49 -12.21
C HIS A 45 1.24 -12.98 -12.28
N LYS A 46 0.54 -12.49 -13.31
CA LYS A 46 0.07 -11.10 -13.35
C LYS A 46 -1.04 -10.93 -12.31
N SER A 47 -0.66 -10.69 -11.07
CA SER A 47 -1.61 -10.53 -9.97
C SER A 47 -2.20 -9.12 -9.93
N SER A 48 -3.53 -9.02 -9.94
CA SER A 48 -4.23 -7.78 -9.60
C SER A 48 -4.23 -7.58 -8.08
N GLU A 49 -4.40 -6.35 -7.58
CA GLU A 49 -4.47 -6.07 -6.14
C GLU A 49 -5.60 -6.82 -5.40
N LYS A 50 -6.59 -7.34 -6.13
CA LYS A 50 -7.70 -8.14 -5.57
C LYS A 50 -7.35 -9.63 -5.41
N ASP A 51 -6.23 -10.07 -5.96
CA ASP A 51 -5.76 -11.45 -5.91
C ASP A 51 -5.42 -11.86 -4.46
N SER A 52 -6.10 -12.88 -3.95
CA SER A 52 -5.89 -13.40 -2.59
C SER A 52 -4.48 -13.97 -2.40
N LEU A 53 -3.85 -14.44 -3.48
CA LEU A 53 -2.50 -14.99 -3.43
C LEU A 53 -1.45 -13.88 -3.35
N LEU A 54 -1.66 -12.75 -4.03
CA LEU A 54 -0.84 -11.55 -3.83
C LEU A 54 -0.97 -11.02 -2.39
N LYS A 55 -2.18 -11.05 -1.81
CA LYS A 55 -2.36 -10.66 -0.40
C LYS A 55 -1.56 -11.55 0.54
N ARG A 56 -1.48 -12.85 0.25
CA ARG A 56 -0.65 -13.80 1.00
C ARG A 56 0.83 -13.42 0.88
N ASP A 57 1.33 -13.18 -0.32
CA ASP A 57 2.72 -12.76 -0.54
C ASP A 57 3.06 -11.47 0.24
N ILE A 58 2.18 -10.47 0.18
CA ILE A 58 2.33 -9.21 0.93
C ILE A 58 2.34 -9.48 2.44
N THR A 59 1.52 -10.42 2.92
CA THR A 59 1.47 -10.78 4.35
C THR A 59 2.78 -11.44 4.79
N ILE A 60 3.32 -12.36 3.97
CA ILE A 60 4.63 -12.99 4.22
C ILE A 60 5.73 -11.93 4.25
N LEU A 61 5.76 -11.04 3.26
CA LEU A 61 6.73 -9.94 3.21
C LEU A 61 6.64 -9.07 4.47
N LYS A 62 5.45 -8.60 4.84
CA LYS A 62 5.25 -7.79 6.05
C LYS A 62 5.70 -8.51 7.31
N HIS A 63 5.35 -9.78 7.45
CA HIS A 63 5.66 -10.57 8.64
C HIS A 63 7.16 -10.87 8.76
N CYS A 64 7.81 -11.25 7.66
CA CYS A 64 9.21 -11.69 7.67
C CYS A 64 10.22 -10.58 7.40
N GLY A 65 9.81 -9.46 6.82
CA GLY A 65 10.69 -8.38 6.37
C GLY A 65 10.77 -7.16 7.27
N ASN A 66 10.03 -7.14 8.38
CA ASN A 66 10.00 -6.01 9.33
C ASN A 66 9.78 -4.65 8.63
N PHE A 67 8.77 -4.59 7.78
CA PHE A 67 8.41 -3.36 7.05
C PHE A 67 7.67 -2.39 7.97
N GLU A 68 8.10 -1.14 7.99
CA GLU A 68 7.40 -0.05 8.65
C GLU A 68 6.15 0.33 7.84
N THR A 69 5.22 1.03 8.46
CA THR A 69 3.99 1.47 7.78
C THR A 69 4.28 2.28 6.53
N ILE A 70 5.34 3.10 6.53
CA ILE A 70 5.73 3.91 5.38
C ILE A 70 6.23 3.07 4.19
N ASP A 71 6.78 1.88 4.45
CA ASP A 71 7.29 0.99 3.40
C ASP A 71 6.19 0.28 2.63
N SER A 72 4.95 0.28 3.14
CA SER A 72 3.81 -0.39 2.52
C SER A 72 3.52 0.09 1.09
N VAL A 73 3.96 1.30 0.74
CA VAL A 73 3.91 1.87 -0.61
C VAL A 73 4.66 1.00 -1.63
N PHE A 74 5.72 0.32 -1.21
CA PHE A 74 6.51 -0.55 -2.07
C PHE A 74 5.91 -1.96 -2.23
N LEU A 75 4.99 -2.34 -1.34
CA LEU A 75 4.36 -3.66 -1.33
C LEU A 75 3.12 -3.74 -2.24
N LYS A 76 3.07 -2.91 -3.28
CA LYS A 76 2.05 -2.97 -4.33
C LYS A 76 2.49 -3.93 -5.42
N GLY A 77 1.56 -4.74 -5.95
CA GLY A 77 1.86 -5.79 -6.93
C GLY A 77 2.78 -5.37 -8.09
N PRO A 78 2.47 -4.28 -8.83
CA PRO A 78 3.35 -3.82 -9.91
C PRO A 78 4.75 -3.42 -9.46
N MET A 79 4.88 -2.78 -8.29
CA MET A 79 6.17 -2.37 -7.74
C MET A 79 6.99 -3.61 -7.33
N LEU A 80 6.36 -4.56 -6.62
CA LEU A 80 6.99 -5.83 -6.25
C LEU A 80 7.49 -6.60 -7.48
N GLY A 81 6.68 -6.66 -8.55
CA GLY A 81 7.06 -7.28 -9.81
C GLY A 81 8.27 -6.60 -10.47
N ALA A 82 8.26 -5.27 -10.55
CA ALA A 82 9.37 -4.49 -11.12
C ALA A 82 10.68 -4.68 -10.32
N LEU A 83 10.60 -4.56 -8.99
CA LEU A 83 11.76 -4.71 -8.12
C LEU A 83 12.35 -6.13 -8.20
N MET A 84 11.49 -7.15 -8.20
CA MET A 84 11.94 -8.53 -8.34
C MET A 84 12.63 -8.75 -9.69
N LEU A 85 12.04 -8.24 -10.77
CA LEU A 85 12.62 -8.34 -12.11
C LEU A 85 14.02 -7.71 -12.17
N ASP A 86 14.21 -6.55 -11.54
CA ASP A 86 15.52 -5.90 -11.47
C ASP A 86 16.54 -6.74 -10.68
N GLN A 87 16.13 -7.34 -9.57
CA GLN A 87 17.02 -8.23 -8.80
C GLN A 87 17.40 -9.50 -9.59
N VAL A 88 16.47 -10.08 -10.33
CA VAL A 88 16.73 -11.25 -11.17
C VAL A 88 17.68 -10.91 -12.33
N ARG A 89 17.52 -9.73 -12.93
CA ARG A 89 18.39 -9.25 -14.02
C ARG A 89 19.85 -9.09 -13.60
N ILE A 90 20.11 -8.79 -12.33
CA ILE A 90 21.46 -8.73 -11.76
C ILE A 90 21.94 -10.08 -11.20
N GLY A 91 21.23 -11.18 -11.51
CA GLY A 91 21.64 -12.54 -11.20
C GLY A 91 21.17 -13.10 -9.86
N LYS A 92 20.28 -12.40 -9.12
CA LYS A 92 19.73 -12.94 -7.87
C LYS A 92 18.55 -13.88 -8.11
N SER A 93 18.32 -14.81 -7.18
CA SER A 93 17.15 -15.68 -7.21
C SER A 93 15.87 -14.91 -6.89
N ALA A 94 14.74 -15.32 -7.49
CA ALA A 94 13.45 -14.67 -7.27
C ALA A 94 12.76 -15.13 -5.97
N THR A 95 13.29 -14.78 -4.79
CA THR A 95 12.77 -15.24 -3.49
C THR A 95 12.29 -14.10 -2.60
N TYR A 96 11.48 -14.42 -1.58
CA TYR A 96 11.10 -13.44 -0.55
C TYR A 96 12.33 -12.78 0.10
N ARG A 97 13.38 -13.58 0.38
CA ARG A 97 14.64 -13.10 0.94
C ARG A 97 15.27 -12.03 0.06
N THR A 98 15.33 -12.24 -1.26
CA THR A 98 15.90 -11.28 -2.20
C THR A 98 15.25 -9.90 -2.09
N LEU A 99 13.91 -9.84 -1.99
CA LEU A 99 13.22 -8.57 -1.80
C LEU A 99 13.47 -7.96 -0.42
N ILE A 100 13.41 -8.77 0.63
CA ILE A 100 13.63 -8.30 2.00
C ILE A 100 15.03 -7.73 2.15
N ASP A 101 16.05 -8.42 1.64
CA ASP A 101 17.44 -7.96 1.67
C ASP A 101 17.60 -6.68 0.85
N TYR A 102 17.01 -6.61 -0.35
CA TYR A 102 16.98 -5.38 -1.15
C TYR A 102 16.41 -4.21 -0.37
N PHE A 103 15.26 -4.37 0.30
CA PHE A 103 14.65 -3.29 1.06
C PHE A 103 15.48 -2.91 2.29
N ASN A 104 16.05 -3.90 2.99
CA ASN A 104 16.94 -3.65 4.13
C ASN A 104 18.16 -2.83 3.71
N ASP A 105 18.70 -3.05 2.52
CA ASP A 105 19.80 -2.26 1.99
C ASP A 105 19.34 -0.90 1.48
N TYR A 106 18.23 -0.83 0.76
CA TYR A 106 17.65 0.42 0.27
C TYR A 106 17.35 1.40 1.42
N LYS A 107 16.81 0.91 2.55
CA LYS A 107 16.55 1.70 3.76
C LYS A 107 17.77 2.43 4.32
N LYS A 108 18.98 1.92 4.05
CA LYS A 108 20.25 2.54 4.50
C LYS A 108 20.68 3.71 3.60
N THR A 109 20.07 3.87 2.42
CA THR A 109 20.49 4.86 1.42
C THR A 109 19.91 6.25 1.69
N ILE A 110 20.55 7.27 1.09
CA ILE A 110 20.01 8.65 1.07
C ILE A 110 18.71 8.70 0.26
N ALA A 111 18.65 7.94 -0.85
CA ALA A 111 17.46 7.88 -1.70
C ALA A 111 16.20 7.44 -0.93
N TYR A 112 16.31 6.49 0.01
CA TYR A 112 15.19 6.12 0.88
C TYR A 112 14.78 7.26 1.82
N LYS A 113 15.74 7.98 2.41
CA LYS A 113 15.46 9.13 3.29
C LYS A 113 14.74 10.24 2.53
N ASP A 114 15.19 10.54 1.32
CA ASP A 114 14.56 11.54 0.45
C ASP A 114 13.16 11.11 0.02
N PHE A 115 12.99 9.82 -0.31
CA PHE A 115 11.68 9.25 -0.61
C PHE A 115 10.70 9.36 0.57
N VAL A 116 11.12 8.98 1.77
CA VAL A 116 10.31 9.10 3.00
C VAL A 116 9.92 10.55 3.24
N LYS A 117 10.87 11.48 3.11
CA LYS A 117 10.62 12.92 3.23
C LYS A 117 9.60 13.39 2.19
N GLY A 118 9.75 12.99 0.93
CA GLY A 118 8.80 13.30 -0.14
C GLY A 118 7.39 12.78 0.14
N LEU A 119 7.27 11.54 0.65
CA LEU A 119 5.97 10.98 1.03
C LEU A 119 5.29 11.73 2.17
N VAL A 120 6.05 12.17 3.17
CA VAL A 120 5.51 12.98 4.27
C VAL A 120 5.00 14.31 3.74
N LEU A 121 5.81 15.01 2.93
CA LEU A 121 5.41 16.28 2.30
C LEU A 121 4.16 16.12 1.42
N TYR A 122 4.09 15.03 0.65
CA TYR A 122 2.90 14.71 -0.16
C TYR A 122 1.66 14.52 0.72
N LYS A 123 1.76 13.81 1.85
CA LYS A 123 0.64 13.61 2.78
C LYS A 123 0.19 14.91 3.44
N GLU A 124 1.14 15.75 3.86
CA GLU A 124 0.86 17.06 4.45
C GLU A 124 0.13 17.95 3.45
N LEU A 125 0.67 18.07 2.25
CA LEU A 125 0.08 18.85 1.16
C LEU A 125 -1.30 18.31 0.77
N ALA A 126 -1.47 16.99 0.71
CA ALA A 126 -2.73 16.37 0.32
C ALA A 126 -3.91 16.74 1.22
N LEU A 127 -3.64 17.01 2.50
CA LEU A 127 -4.64 17.39 3.50
C LEU A 127 -4.80 18.92 3.60
N LYS A 128 -3.79 19.68 3.20
CA LYS A 128 -3.83 21.15 3.24
C LYS A 128 -4.89 21.70 2.28
N LYS A 129 -5.73 22.61 2.80
CA LYS A 129 -6.68 23.39 1.99
C LYS A 129 -5.94 24.33 1.06
N VAL A 130 -6.45 24.46 -0.16
CA VAL A 130 -5.91 25.42 -1.13
C VAL A 130 -6.07 26.81 -0.55
N ASN A 131 -4.96 27.54 -0.47
CA ASN A 131 -4.95 28.95 -0.11
C ASN A 131 -3.97 29.68 -1.03
N LEU A 132 -4.49 30.58 -1.87
CA LEU A 132 -3.67 31.32 -2.82
C LEU A 132 -2.78 32.36 -2.12
N ASP A 133 -3.13 32.80 -0.92
CA ASP A 133 -2.31 33.73 -0.13
C ASP A 133 -1.02 33.06 0.36
N SER A 134 -1.06 31.74 0.62
CA SER A 134 0.12 30.96 0.99
C SER A 134 0.80 30.25 -0.19
N TRP A 135 0.38 30.54 -1.42
CA TRP A 135 0.86 29.83 -2.61
C TRP A 135 2.38 29.85 -2.77
N GLU A 136 3.02 30.99 -2.51
CA GLU A 136 4.48 31.11 -2.69
C GLU A 136 5.27 30.19 -1.76
N THR A 137 4.73 29.88 -0.57
CA THR A 137 5.28 28.87 0.34
C THR A 137 4.86 27.46 -0.07
N ASP A 138 3.60 27.28 -0.46
CA ASP A 138 3.05 25.97 -0.77
C ASP A 138 3.63 25.36 -2.04
N LYS A 139 3.97 26.20 -3.04
CA LYS A 139 4.62 25.75 -4.28
C LYS A 139 5.96 25.09 -4.04
N GLU A 140 6.68 25.41 -2.95
CA GLU A 140 7.95 24.75 -2.62
C GLU A 140 7.77 23.24 -2.38
N LEU A 141 6.60 22.83 -1.88
CA LEU A 141 6.28 21.42 -1.70
C LEU A 141 6.14 20.71 -3.05
N PHE A 142 5.56 21.38 -4.04
CA PHE A 142 5.44 20.88 -5.41
C PHE A 142 6.79 20.84 -6.13
N VAL A 143 7.65 21.84 -5.95
CA VAL A 143 9.03 21.82 -6.45
C VAL A 143 9.76 20.58 -5.92
N ARG A 144 9.64 20.27 -4.63
CA ARG A 144 10.25 19.08 -4.01
C ARG A 144 9.66 17.76 -4.51
N MET A 145 8.46 17.79 -5.09
CA MET A 145 7.85 16.63 -5.77
C MET A 145 8.23 16.55 -7.26
N GLY A 146 9.04 17.48 -7.77
CA GLY A 146 9.54 17.47 -9.14
C GLY A 146 8.73 18.29 -10.15
N PHE A 147 7.80 19.14 -9.70
CA PHE A 147 7.09 20.04 -10.59
C PHE A 147 8.04 21.08 -11.18
N THR A 148 7.95 21.30 -12.49
CA THR A 148 8.70 22.34 -13.18
C THR A 148 8.05 23.72 -12.96
N ALA A 149 8.77 24.80 -13.28
CA ALA A 149 8.21 26.14 -13.21
C ALA A 149 6.92 26.28 -14.04
N GLY A 150 6.88 25.69 -15.24
CA GLY A 150 5.70 25.69 -16.09
C GLY A 150 4.52 24.96 -15.46
N ASP A 151 4.75 23.77 -14.90
CA ASP A 151 3.69 23.00 -14.20
C ASP A 151 3.10 23.81 -13.04
N LEU A 152 3.92 24.58 -12.34
CA LEU A 152 3.48 25.42 -11.22
C LEU A 152 2.66 26.63 -11.67
N GLU A 153 3.03 27.26 -12.78
CA GLU A 153 2.29 28.39 -13.35
C GLU A 153 0.91 27.95 -13.86
N ASP A 154 0.86 26.83 -14.58
CA ASP A 154 -0.38 26.25 -15.08
C ASP A 154 -1.27 25.80 -13.91
N PHE A 155 -0.69 25.13 -12.92
CA PHE A 155 -1.45 24.70 -11.75
C PHE A 155 -1.93 25.88 -10.91
N LYS A 156 -1.14 26.94 -10.72
CA LYS A 156 -1.60 28.17 -10.04
C LYS A 156 -2.78 28.82 -10.76
N SER A 157 -2.72 28.86 -12.10
CA SER A 157 -3.79 29.39 -12.93
C SER A 157 -5.08 28.57 -12.77
N PHE A 158 -4.97 27.24 -12.74
CA PHE A 158 -6.07 26.33 -12.44
C PHE A 158 -6.64 26.53 -11.02
N LEU A 159 -5.79 26.69 -10.00
CA LEU A 159 -6.26 26.95 -8.63
C LEU A 159 -7.00 28.30 -8.54
N THR A 160 -6.57 29.29 -9.32
CA THR A 160 -7.21 30.62 -9.38
C THR A 160 -8.60 30.55 -10.00
N SER A 161 -8.80 29.73 -11.05
CA SER A 161 -10.13 29.55 -11.66
C SER A 161 -11.13 28.85 -10.74
N MET A 162 -10.63 28.10 -9.75
CA MET A 162 -11.44 27.45 -8.72
C MET A 162 -11.44 28.20 -7.38
N ALA A 163 -10.96 29.44 -7.33
CA ALA A 163 -10.89 30.23 -6.11
C ALA A 163 -12.26 30.30 -5.41
N GLY A 164 -12.27 30.07 -4.10
CA GLY A 164 -13.50 30.01 -3.29
C GLY A 164 -14.13 28.62 -3.14
N GLN A 165 -13.64 27.61 -3.86
CA GLN A 165 -14.02 26.21 -3.59
C GLN A 165 -13.23 25.67 -2.40
N ASP A 166 -13.91 24.94 -1.51
CA ASP A 166 -13.31 24.35 -0.30
C ASP A 166 -12.54 23.05 -0.59
N LEU A 167 -11.50 23.14 -1.42
CA LEU A 167 -10.69 22.01 -1.87
C LEU A 167 -9.38 21.88 -1.12
N THR A 168 -8.91 20.64 -0.95
CA THR A 168 -7.51 20.38 -0.60
C THR A 168 -6.64 20.38 -1.85
N TYR A 169 -5.33 20.57 -1.70
CA TYR A 169 -4.39 20.49 -2.83
C TYR A 169 -4.45 19.14 -3.54
N LYS A 170 -4.69 18.02 -2.83
CA LYS A 170 -4.89 16.70 -3.48
C LYS A 170 -6.12 16.68 -4.38
N ALA A 171 -7.24 17.22 -3.90
CA ALA A 171 -8.47 17.25 -4.69
C ALA A 171 -8.31 18.15 -5.92
N ALA A 172 -7.68 19.32 -5.74
CA ALA A 172 -7.39 20.22 -6.84
C ALA A 172 -6.43 19.60 -7.87
N LEU A 173 -5.33 19.00 -7.42
CA LEU A 173 -4.37 18.35 -8.32
C LEU A 173 -5.01 17.19 -9.10
N THR A 174 -5.88 16.42 -8.46
CA THR A 174 -6.59 15.31 -9.12
C THR A 174 -7.50 15.82 -10.24
N ARG A 175 -8.21 16.94 -10.02
CA ARG A 175 -9.04 17.58 -11.05
C ARG A 175 -8.19 18.13 -12.20
N TYR A 176 -7.12 18.87 -11.86
CA TYR A 176 -6.19 19.41 -12.85
C TYR A 176 -5.64 18.33 -13.80
N MET A 177 -5.18 17.20 -13.25
CA MET A 177 -4.67 16.09 -14.06
C MET A 177 -5.76 15.43 -14.92
N SER A 178 -7.00 15.35 -14.42
CA SER A 178 -8.14 14.83 -15.19
C SER A 178 -8.50 15.75 -16.37
N ASP A 179 -8.44 17.06 -16.16
CA ASP A 179 -8.72 18.04 -17.21
C ASP A 179 -7.65 17.98 -18.31
N ILE A 180 -6.36 17.86 -17.93
CA ILE A 180 -5.27 17.67 -18.89
C ILE A 180 -5.45 16.40 -19.72
N GLU A 181 -5.80 15.28 -19.07
CA GLU A 181 -5.96 14.00 -19.79
C GLU A 181 -7.13 14.06 -20.77
N THR A 182 -8.24 14.71 -20.39
CA THR A 182 -9.40 14.90 -21.27
C THR A 182 -9.02 15.74 -22.50
N MET A 183 -8.23 16.80 -22.32
CA MET A 183 -7.73 17.63 -23.43
C MET A 183 -6.73 16.91 -24.35
N ARG A 184 -6.08 15.82 -23.90
CA ARG A 184 -5.19 15.01 -24.75
C ARG A 184 -5.93 13.99 -25.61
N VAL A 185 -7.11 13.53 -25.18
CA VAL A 185 -7.89 12.51 -25.89
C VAL A 185 -8.70 13.11 -27.05
N ASP A 186 -8.98 14.41 -27.00
CA ASP A 186 -9.70 15.14 -28.06
C ASP A 186 -8.78 15.66 -29.20
N LYS A 187 -7.55 15.17 -29.29
CA LYS A 187 -6.57 15.44 -30.37
C LYS A 187 -6.19 14.17 -31.11
#